data_AF-A0A9Q8UTH5-F1
#
_entry.id   AF-A0A9Q8UTH5-F1
#
_cell.length_a   1.000
_cell.length_b   1.000
_cell.length_c   1.000
_cell.angle_alpha   90.00
_cell.angle_beta   90.00
_cell.angle_gamma   90.00
#
_symmetry.space_group_name_H-M   'P 1'
#
loop_
_entity.id
_entity.type
_entity.pdbx_description
1 polymer ?
#
loop_
_entity_poly.entity_id
_entity_poly.type
_entity_poly.pdbx_seq_one_letter_code
_entity_poly.pdbx_strand_id
1 'polypeptide(L)'
;MHMICCTRVFDPFSSAAEPPAWFRLSLTHHITHTMRTVLRSSAGGIEETLLARRKRVCRGAFQNVRALTSGTYRVPKPFNEPNLHFAPNSPERTKLQEALTEIRSQLPLKVPAIGGKNATVSASQQLTSLTMPAEHAAPFQQYASASEQDVQNAIENALKAKKEWQSMPFTDRAAIFLRAAELVSSKYRFKLLAATMLGQGKNAWQAEIDAAAELADFFRYNVSFAQEIYDKQPTVNAENHHGRTDWRPLEGFVYAVSPFNFTAIGGNLVSAPALLGNVVVWKPAPMNAYASHLVHQILLEAGLPEGVVQLVNGDPNVITDTVFKHREFSALTFIGSSEVFRNLQVKAAQGLAENRYRDFPRMAGETSGKNFHLLHPTANVVNAAKHSVRAAFEYAGQKCSALSRVYVPESRADEFFSTLKHELSRTKVGPPEDYTSFTGPVIDKKAFDRVTKAIDEANNDSRLERIAGGTYDGSKGFYINPTVYATKNPDHYLFDKELFGPVLVAYVYPDAKFEETLDIIDKQGGGFALTGNIFSNDQKAIRLAEDKLRYAAGNFYINCKITAAVIGQQSFGGARASGTCDKAGSAGLLQRFTAPRTLKEEFNRLDEVLYPSNI
;
A
#
# COMPACT_ATOMS: atom_id res chain seq x y z
N MET A 1 -1.34 -60.70 24.12
CA MET A 1 -0.65 -61.95 24.50
C MET A 1 -0.17 -62.61 23.20
N HIS A 2 1.10 -63.00 23.14
CA HIS A 2 1.81 -63.50 21.95
C HIS A 2 1.09 -64.67 21.24
N MET A 3 1.24 -64.80 19.92
CA MET A 3 2.10 -65.83 19.28
C MET A 3 1.84 -65.99 17.76
N ILE A 4 2.96 -66.08 17.01
CA ILE A 4 3.25 -67.00 15.88
C ILE A 4 2.45 -66.85 14.57
N CYS A 5 3.14 -66.64 13.42
CA CYS A 5 3.28 -67.67 12.36
C CYS A 5 4.14 -67.25 11.15
N CYS A 6 5.13 -68.11 10.86
CA CYS A 6 5.60 -68.66 9.57
C CYS A 6 5.86 -67.83 8.29
N THR A 7 7.06 -68.07 7.75
CA THR A 7 7.62 -67.74 6.42
C THR A 7 7.49 -68.86 5.37
N ARG A 8 7.40 -68.46 4.08
CA ARG A 8 7.90 -69.06 2.79
C ARG A 8 6.80 -69.09 1.69
N VAL A 9 7.01 -68.96 0.37
CA VAL A 9 8.03 -68.45 -0.60
C VAL A 9 7.44 -68.72 -2.03
N PHE A 10 7.62 -67.79 -3.01
CA PHE A 10 7.56 -67.92 -4.51
C PHE A 10 6.23 -68.42 -5.17
N ASP A 11 5.78 -68.10 -6.40
CA ASP A 11 6.19 -67.40 -7.65
C ASP A 11 4.90 -67.26 -8.52
N PRO A 12 4.72 -66.33 -9.50
CA PRO A 12 3.67 -66.52 -10.51
C PRO A 12 4.12 -66.43 -11.98
N PHE A 13 3.77 -67.49 -12.71
CA PHE A 13 3.73 -67.61 -14.17
C PHE A 13 2.39 -67.12 -14.76
N SER A 14 2.45 -66.47 -15.95
CA SER A 14 1.44 -66.48 -17.04
C SER A 14 0.05 -65.85 -16.77
N SER A 15 -0.79 -65.36 -17.69
CA SER A 15 -0.85 -65.28 -19.15
C SER A 15 -1.88 -64.19 -19.57
N ALA A 16 -1.91 -63.90 -20.86
CA ALA A 16 -2.62 -62.88 -21.67
C ALA A 16 -4.13 -62.60 -21.44
N ALA A 17 -4.55 -61.34 -21.68
CA ALA A 17 -5.55 -60.92 -22.69
C ALA A 17 -5.77 -59.38 -22.69
N GLU A 18 -5.86 -58.78 -23.89
CA GLU A 18 -6.09 -57.35 -24.25
C GLU A 18 -7.60 -56.98 -24.36
N PRO A 19 -8.05 -55.75 -24.79
CA PRO A 19 -7.75 -54.32 -24.48
C PRO A 19 -9.10 -53.54 -24.20
N PRO A 20 -9.33 -52.19 -24.31
CA PRO A 20 -8.49 -51.07 -24.77
C PRO A 20 -8.54 -49.72 -23.99
N ALA A 21 -7.61 -48.85 -24.42
CA ALA A 21 -7.63 -47.37 -24.46
C ALA A 21 -7.98 -46.58 -23.19
N TRP A 22 -6.96 -46.09 -22.46
CA TRP A 22 -6.78 -44.72 -21.91
C TRP A 22 -5.40 -44.67 -21.22
N PHE A 23 -4.36 -44.20 -21.93
CA PHE A 23 -2.99 -44.16 -21.41
C PHE A 23 -2.42 -42.75 -21.53
N ARG A 24 -2.19 -42.08 -20.39
CA ARG A 24 -1.03 -41.23 -20.06
C ARG A 24 -1.31 -40.42 -18.79
N LEU A 25 -0.83 -40.92 -17.65
CA LEU A 25 -0.21 -40.19 -16.52
C LEU A 25 -0.05 -41.15 -15.34
N SER A 26 1.10 -41.83 -15.23
CA SER A 26 1.47 -42.58 -14.02
C SER A 26 2.35 -41.71 -13.13
N LEU A 27 1.84 -41.42 -11.94
CA LEU A 27 2.62 -41.27 -10.72
C LEU A 27 3.41 -42.57 -10.44
N THR A 28 4.65 -42.44 -10.00
CA THR A 28 5.33 -43.44 -9.18
C THR A 28 6.26 -42.70 -8.22
N HIS A 29 6.09 -42.92 -6.90
CA HIS A 29 7.18 -43.23 -5.97
C HIS A 29 6.69 -43.35 -4.51
N HIS A 30 6.83 -44.56 -3.96
CA HIS A 30 6.99 -44.96 -2.55
C HIS A 30 7.71 -46.33 -2.64
N ILE A 31 8.66 -46.77 -1.81
CA ILE A 31 9.10 -46.39 -0.46
C ILE A 31 10.53 -46.93 -0.22
N THR A 32 11.16 -46.33 0.78
CA THR A 32 12.40 -46.58 1.52
C THR A 32 12.71 -48.00 2.02
N HIS A 33 14.01 -48.26 2.27
CA HIS A 33 14.51 -49.35 3.13
C HIS A 33 15.63 -48.86 4.07
N THR A 34 15.67 -49.45 5.26
CA THR A 34 16.36 -49.00 6.49
C THR A 34 17.66 -49.78 6.81
N MET A 35 18.63 -49.06 7.42
CA MET A 35 19.71 -49.45 8.37
C MET A 35 20.77 -50.54 8.06
N ARG A 36 22.04 -50.13 8.25
CA ARG A 36 23.11 -50.95 8.85
C ARG A 36 23.92 -50.12 9.86
N THR A 37 24.08 -50.69 11.05
CA THR A 37 24.94 -50.25 12.16
C THR A 37 26.35 -50.84 11.99
N VAL A 38 27.40 -50.08 12.31
CA VAL A 38 28.77 -50.62 12.51
C VAL A 38 29.30 -50.14 13.86
N LEU A 39 29.49 -51.09 14.76
CA LEU A 39 30.39 -51.03 15.91
C LEU A 39 31.75 -51.54 15.46
N ARG A 40 32.84 -50.78 15.69
CA ARG A 40 34.20 -51.28 15.99
C ARG A 40 35.17 -50.11 16.21
N SER A 41 35.57 -49.90 17.46
CA SER A 41 36.96 -49.57 17.80
C SER A 41 37.20 -49.85 19.28
N SER A 42 37.99 -50.87 19.56
CA SER A 42 38.55 -51.16 20.87
C SER A 42 40.05 -51.41 20.73
N ALA A 43 40.80 -50.90 21.71
CA ALA A 43 42.18 -51.17 22.11
C ALA A 43 43.26 -50.15 21.70
N GLY A 44 43.91 -49.58 22.72
CA GLY A 44 45.18 -48.84 22.66
C GLY A 44 45.20 -47.61 23.58
N GLY A 45 45.52 -47.79 24.88
CA GLY A 45 45.52 -46.73 25.88
C GLY A 45 46.83 -45.92 25.98
N ILE A 46 46.80 -44.86 26.79
CA ILE A 46 47.74 -44.48 27.88
C ILE A 46 47.52 -42.99 28.27
N GLU A 47 47.33 -42.80 29.58
CA GLU A 47 47.60 -41.67 30.48
C GLU A 47 47.02 -40.24 30.29
N GLU A 48 46.24 -39.86 31.32
CA GLU A 48 46.40 -38.67 32.18
C GLU A 48 47.17 -37.47 31.62
N THR A 49 46.48 -36.33 31.42
CA THR A 49 46.73 -35.12 32.24
C THR A 49 45.68 -34.02 31.98
N LEU A 50 45.39 -33.25 33.04
CA LEU A 50 44.90 -31.86 33.05
C LEU A 50 43.39 -31.58 33.00
N LEU A 51 42.69 -32.12 34.00
CA LEU A 51 41.75 -31.28 34.77
C LEU A 51 42.55 -30.23 35.55
N ALA A 52 42.48 -28.97 35.09
CA ALA A 52 42.54 -27.72 35.88
C ALA A 52 43.27 -26.60 35.12
N ARG A 53 42.50 -25.72 34.45
CA ARG A 53 42.80 -24.29 34.49
C ARG A 53 41.59 -23.45 34.06
N ARG A 54 40.92 -22.94 35.10
CA ARG A 54 40.39 -21.58 35.22
C ARG A 54 39.56 -21.05 34.05
N LYS A 55 38.24 -21.00 34.32
CA LYS A 55 37.39 -19.80 34.20
C LYS A 55 38.17 -18.56 33.72
N ARG A 56 38.26 -18.38 32.40
CA ARG A 56 38.45 -17.08 31.79
C ARG A 56 37.20 -16.77 31.00
N VAL A 57 36.68 -15.60 31.32
CA VAL A 57 35.53 -14.94 30.76
C VAL A 57 35.61 -14.97 29.23
N CYS A 58 34.80 -15.83 28.60
CA CYS A 58 34.33 -15.64 27.24
C CYS A 58 32.86 -15.18 27.31
N ARG A 59 32.64 -13.98 27.85
CA ARG A 59 31.53 -13.12 27.39
C ARG A 59 32.02 -12.39 26.15
N GLY A 60 32.36 -13.15 25.11
CA GLY A 60 32.71 -12.66 23.79
C GLY A 60 31.59 -13.05 22.85
N ALA A 61 30.90 -12.04 22.33
CA ALA A 61 29.96 -12.07 21.21
C ALA A 61 29.42 -13.46 20.83
N PHE A 62 28.13 -13.70 21.12
CA PHE A 62 27.33 -14.49 20.18
C PHE A 62 27.29 -13.71 18.87
N GLN A 63 28.34 -13.86 18.06
CA GLN A 63 28.24 -13.57 16.65
C GLN A 63 27.16 -14.51 16.14
N ASN A 64 26.07 -13.93 15.63
CA ASN A 64 25.06 -14.61 14.84
C ASN A 64 25.71 -15.15 13.56
N VAL A 65 26.56 -16.16 13.68
CA VAL A 65 27.06 -16.93 12.54
C VAL A 65 26.02 -18.00 12.30
N ARG A 66 24.93 -17.63 11.61
CA ARG A 66 24.14 -18.64 10.92
C ARG A 66 25.09 -19.28 9.92
N ALA A 67 25.28 -20.59 10.04
CA ALA A 67 26.03 -21.36 9.05
C ALA A 67 25.52 -20.99 7.65
N LEU A 68 26.46 -20.65 6.76
CA LEU A 68 26.23 -20.42 5.35
C LEU A 68 25.50 -21.64 4.77
N THR A 69 24.18 -21.56 4.65
CA THR A 69 23.41 -22.56 3.94
C THR A 69 23.67 -22.33 2.44
N SER A 70 24.03 -23.41 1.74
CA SER A 70 24.43 -23.43 0.33
C SER A 70 23.28 -23.21 -0.67
N GLY A 71 22.13 -22.72 -0.21
CA GLY A 71 20.93 -22.52 -1.02
C GLY A 71 20.72 -21.06 -1.42
N THR A 72 20.49 -20.80 -2.70
CA THR A 72 19.92 -19.53 -3.16
C THR A 72 18.43 -19.50 -2.82
N TYR A 73 18.07 -18.93 -1.67
CA TYR A 73 16.68 -18.80 -1.25
C TYR A 73 15.88 -17.93 -2.23
N ARG A 74 14.66 -18.38 -2.55
CA ARG A 74 13.69 -17.62 -3.34
C ARG A 74 12.46 -17.37 -2.47
N VAL A 75 11.96 -16.15 -2.52
CA VAL A 75 10.68 -15.79 -1.88
C VAL A 75 9.51 -16.47 -2.61
N PRO A 76 8.39 -16.76 -1.93
CA PRO A 76 7.20 -17.31 -2.57
C PRO A 76 6.67 -16.40 -3.67
N LYS A 77 6.07 -16.98 -4.71
CA LYS A 77 5.35 -16.21 -5.73
C LYS A 77 4.18 -15.46 -5.06
N PRO A 78 4.07 -14.13 -5.22
CA PRO A 78 2.97 -13.39 -4.62
C PRO A 78 1.65 -13.70 -5.34
N PHE A 79 0.54 -13.50 -4.65
CA PHE A 79 -0.82 -13.58 -5.19
C PHE A 79 -1.67 -12.49 -4.54
N ASN A 80 -2.71 -12.02 -5.26
CA ASN A 80 -3.67 -11.08 -4.69
C ASN A 80 -4.62 -11.79 -3.73
N GLU A 81 -4.82 -11.22 -2.56
CA GLU A 81 -5.73 -11.70 -1.53
C GLU A 81 -7.18 -11.74 -2.07
N PRO A 82 -7.90 -12.85 -1.89
CA PRO A 82 -9.31 -12.92 -2.27
C PRO A 82 -10.16 -11.93 -1.49
N ASN A 83 -11.09 -11.27 -2.17
CA ASN A 83 -12.06 -10.37 -1.54
C ASN A 83 -13.26 -11.17 -1.01
N LEU A 84 -13.66 -10.87 0.23
CA LEU A 84 -14.89 -11.34 0.84
C LEU A 84 -16.05 -10.40 0.45
N HIS A 85 -17.23 -10.97 0.19
CA HIS A 85 -18.36 -10.22 -0.39
C HIS A 85 -19.44 -9.84 0.63
N PHE A 86 -19.43 -10.42 1.83
CA PHE A 86 -20.39 -10.13 2.91
C PHE A 86 -21.86 -10.25 2.49
N ALA A 87 -22.17 -11.28 1.69
CA ALA A 87 -23.54 -11.58 1.29
C ALA A 87 -24.44 -11.80 2.52
N PRO A 88 -25.76 -11.61 2.41
CA PRO A 88 -26.69 -11.94 3.49
C PRO A 88 -26.44 -13.36 4.03
N ASN A 89 -26.37 -13.50 5.36
CA ASN A 89 -26.15 -14.77 6.07
C ASN A 89 -24.79 -15.46 5.82
N SER A 90 -23.84 -14.79 5.18
CA SER A 90 -22.50 -15.35 4.97
C SER A 90 -21.67 -15.39 6.27
N PRO A 91 -20.77 -16.39 6.46
CA PRO A 91 -19.93 -16.48 7.65
C PRO A 91 -19.05 -15.24 7.87
N GLU A 92 -18.53 -14.65 6.79
CA GLU A 92 -17.72 -13.42 6.87
C GLU A 92 -18.53 -12.22 7.36
N ARG A 93 -19.81 -12.12 7.03
CA ARG A 93 -20.68 -11.04 7.50
C ARG A 93 -20.95 -11.18 8.99
N THR A 94 -21.21 -12.40 9.48
CA THR A 94 -21.37 -12.66 10.91
C THR A 94 -20.12 -12.27 11.69
N LYS A 95 -18.93 -12.71 11.26
CA LYS A 95 -17.65 -12.37 11.90
C LYS A 95 -17.38 -10.87 11.89
N LEU A 96 -17.73 -10.18 10.80
CA LEU A 96 -17.60 -8.72 10.75
C LEU A 96 -18.56 -8.01 11.71
N GLN A 97 -19.80 -8.48 11.84
CA GLN A 97 -20.76 -7.95 12.81
C GLN A 97 -20.30 -8.15 14.25
N GLU A 98 -19.71 -9.30 14.57
CA GLU A 98 -19.10 -9.58 15.88
C GLU A 98 -17.95 -8.59 16.16
N ALA A 99 -17.05 -8.38 15.20
CA ALA A 99 -15.94 -7.43 15.33
C ALA A 99 -16.41 -5.97 15.46
N LEU A 100 -17.45 -5.56 14.72
CA LEU A 100 -18.07 -4.24 14.85
C LEU A 100 -18.66 -4.04 16.26
N THR A 101 -19.34 -5.05 16.78
CA THR A 101 -19.90 -5.05 18.14
C THR A 101 -18.79 -4.95 19.20
N GLU A 102 -17.73 -5.73 19.04
CA GLU A 102 -16.55 -5.68 19.91
C GLU A 102 -15.95 -4.28 19.95
N ILE A 103 -15.65 -3.70 18.78
CA ILE A 103 -15.05 -2.35 18.70
C ILE A 103 -16.00 -1.29 19.29
N ARG A 104 -17.31 -1.36 19.00
CA ARG A 104 -18.30 -0.43 19.57
C ARG A 104 -18.31 -0.46 21.10
N SER A 105 -18.16 -1.63 21.71
CA SER A 105 -18.12 -1.76 23.17
C SER A 105 -16.88 -1.13 23.84
N GLN A 106 -15.84 -0.82 23.05
CA GLN A 106 -14.58 -0.26 23.51
C GLN A 106 -14.44 1.25 23.24
N LEU A 107 -15.44 1.89 22.64
CA LEU A 107 -15.38 3.31 22.31
C LEU A 107 -15.44 4.19 23.58
N PRO A 108 -14.68 5.30 23.64
CA PRO A 108 -13.68 5.73 22.66
C PRO A 108 -12.37 4.94 22.78
N LEU A 109 -11.84 4.52 21.63
CA LEU A 109 -10.57 3.78 21.55
C LEU A 109 -9.39 4.68 21.92
N LYS A 110 -8.49 4.20 22.77
CA LYS A 110 -7.31 4.96 23.21
C LYS A 110 -6.11 4.64 22.31
N VAL A 111 -5.47 5.67 21.76
CA VAL A 111 -4.28 5.53 20.92
C VAL A 111 -3.09 6.26 21.57
N PRO A 112 -1.96 5.58 21.82
CA PRO A 112 -0.80 6.20 22.45
C PRO A 112 -0.09 7.18 21.51
N ALA A 113 0.65 8.14 22.09
CA ALA A 113 1.47 9.09 21.35
C ALA A 113 2.58 8.38 20.55
N ILE A 114 3.24 7.41 21.19
CA ILE A 114 4.23 6.54 20.56
C ILE A 114 3.69 5.11 20.59
N GLY A 115 3.63 4.44 19.44
CA GLY A 115 3.23 3.04 19.34
C GLY A 115 4.30 2.09 19.86
N GLY A 116 3.91 0.85 20.17
CA GLY A 116 4.80 -0.17 20.72
C GLY A 116 4.00 -1.33 21.30
N LYS A 117 4.67 -2.46 21.57
CA LYS A 117 4.01 -3.71 21.99
C LYS A 117 3.18 -3.56 23.27
N ASN A 118 3.67 -2.74 24.20
CA ASN A 118 3.02 -2.45 25.47
C ASN A 118 2.66 -0.95 25.59
N ALA A 119 2.55 -0.24 24.47
CA ALA A 119 2.28 1.19 24.48
C ALA A 119 0.85 1.45 24.99
N THR A 120 0.74 2.24 26.05
CA THR A 120 -0.52 2.64 26.65
C THR A 120 -0.62 4.16 26.73
N VAL A 121 -1.84 4.67 26.86
CA VAL A 121 -2.08 6.07 27.17
C VAL A 121 -2.00 6.25 28.68
N SER A 122 -1.19 7.20 29.16
CA SER A 122 -1.13 7.49 30.59
C SER A 122 -2.34 8.33 31.04
N ALA A 123 -2.71 8.21 32.31
CA ALA A 123 -3.82 8.99 32.88
C ALA A 123 -3.56 10.51 32.91
N SER A 124 -2.30 10.94 32.81
CA SER A 124 -1.88 12.35 32.85
C SER A 124 -1.81 13.03 31.48
N GLN A 125 -1.95 12.29 30.38
CA GLN A 125 -1.86 12.84 29.03
C GLN A 125 -3.17 13.53 28.61
N GLN A 126 -3.05 14.73 28.05
CA GLN A 126 -4.16 15.37 27.35
C GLN A 126 -4.44 14.62 26.05
N LEU A 127 -5.70 14.22 25.85
CA LEU A 127 -6.12 13.45 24.68
C LEU A 127 -6.95 14.30 23.73
N THR A 128 -6.68 14.15 22.44
CA THR A 128 -7.50 14.73 21.38
C THR A 128 -8.55 13.72 20.94
N SER A 129 -9.82 14.10 21.04
CA SER A 129 -10.96 13.26 20.64
C SER A 129 -11.27 13.43 19.16
N LEU A 130 -11.49 12.33 18.47
CA LEU A 130 -11.99 12.28 17.09
C LEU A 130 -13.28 11.50 17.05
N THR A 131 -14.27 12.05 16.36
CA THR A 131 -15.62 11.51 16.29
C THR A 131 -15.76 10.52 15.15
N MET A 132 -16.78 9.67 15.24
CA MET A 132 -17.13 8.76 14.15
C MET A 132 -17.74 9.58 13.00
N PRO A 133 -17.29 9.44 11.74
CA PRO A 133 -17.82 10.23 10.63
C PRO A 133 -19.32 10.03 10.39
N ALA A 134 -19.82 8.83 10.68
CA ALA A 134 -21.21 8.42 10.47
C ALA A 134 -22.17 8.85 11.60
N GLU A 135 -21.61 9.13 12.78
CA GLU A 135 -22.30 9.46 14.02
C GLU A 135 -21.42 10.43 14.82
N HIS A 136 -21.38 11.70 14.41
CA HIS A 136 -20.35 12.64 14.88
C HIS A 136 -20.51 13.07 16.34
N ALA A 137 -21.63 12.72 16.99
CA ALA A 137 -21.82 12.86 18.42
C ALA A 137 -21.04 11.81 19.24
N ALA A 138 -20.74 10.65 18.64
CA ALA A 138 -20.01 9.56 19.29
C ALA A 138 -18.50 9.70 19.06
N PRO A 139 -17.66 9.72 20.12
CA PRO A 139 -16.21 9.71 19.96
C PRO A 139 -15.76 8.30 19.51
N PHE A 140 -15.09 8.21 18.36
CA PHE A 140 -14.52 6.96 17.87
C PHE A 140 -13.21 6.64 18.60
N GLN A 141 -12.31 7.62 18.66
CA GLN A 141 -11.00 7.43 19.27
C GLN A 141 -10.53 8.69 19.99
N GLN A 142 -9.59 8.50 20.91
CA GLN A 142 -8.86 9.53 21.62
C GLN A 142 -7.38 9.20 21.55
N TYR A 143 -6.58 10.09 20.95
CA TYR A 143 -5.14 9.89 20.82
C TYR A 143 -4.36 10.87 21.69
N ALA A 144 -3.26 10.38 22.28
CA ALA A 144 -2.26 11.23 22.92
C ALA A 144 -1.35 11.85 21.84
N SER A 145 -0.87 13.06 22.10
CA SER A 145 0.04 13.76 21.19
C SER A 145 1.49 13.67 21.66
N ALA A 146 2.38 13.27 20.77
CA ALA A 146 3.82 13.26 20.99
C ALA A 146 4.35 14.69 21.14
N SER A 147 5.17 14.90 22.17
CA SER A 147 6.00 16.11 22.30
C SER A 147 7.20 16.06 21.35
N GLU A 148 7.90 17.18 21.15
CA GLU A 148 9.17 17.23 20.41
C GLU A 148 10.19 16.21 20.98
N GLN A 149 10.26 16.07 22.31
CA GLN A 149 11.14 15.09 22.95
C GLN A 149 10.74 13.65 22.65
N ASP A 150 9.44 13.35 22.59
CA ASP A 150 8.96 12.01 22.22
C ASP A 150 9.35 11.67 20.78
N VAL A 151 9.26 12.65 19.86
CA VAL A 151 9.65 12.48 18.46
C VAL A 151 11.16 12.27 18.33
N GLN A 152 11.98 13.05 19.07
CA GLN A 152 13.43 12.84 19.10
C GLN A 152 13.77 11.44 19.62
N ASN A 153 13.15 11.02 20.72
CA ASN A 153 13.37 9.69 21.28
C ASN A 153 12.96 8.58 20.30
N ALA A 154 11.86 8.76 19.57
CA ALA A 154 11.45 7.84 18.51
C ALA A 154 12.52 7.75 17.40
N ILE A 155 13.05 8.88 16.93
CA ILE A 155 14.14 8.89 15.94
C ILE A 155 15.37 8.14 16.47
N GLU A 156 15.81 8.42 17.70
CA GLU A 156 16.98 7.76 18.29
C GLU A 156 16.77 6.25 18.48
N ASN A 157 15.57 5.83 18.88
CA ASN A 157 15.23 4.41 19.00
C ASN A 157 15.27 3.71 17.63
N ALA A 158 14.78 4.38 16.58
CA ALA A 158 14.88 3.88 15.22
C ALA A 158 16.34 3.71 14.78
N LEU A 159 17.16 4.75 14.96
CA LEU A 159 18.57 4.71 14.58
C LEU A 159 19.35 3.65 15.37
N LYS A 160 19.03 3.45 16.66
CA LYS A 160 19.63 2.40 17.49
C LYS A 160 19.33 0.99 16.95
N ALA A 161 18.11 0.74 16.49
CA ALA A 161 17.72 -0.55 15.91
C ALA A 161 18.30 -0.81 14.52
N LYS A 162 18.68 0.26 13.80
CA LYS A 162 19.10 0.19 12.39
C LYS A 162 20.23 -0.80 12.15
N LYS A 163 21.28 -0.78 12.98
CA LYS A 163 22.48 -1.61 12.76
C LYS A 163 22.15 -3.10 12.73
N GLU A 164 21.32 -3.55 13.67
CA GLU A 164 20.88 -4.96 13.73
C GLU A 164 19.92 -5.27 12.58
N TRP A 165 18.94 -4.39 12.34
CA TRP A 165 17.93 -4.59 11.31
C TRP A 165 18.50 -4.69 9.89
N GLN A 166 19.41 -3.79 9.51
CA GLN A 166 20.03 -3.83 8.19
C GLN A 166 20.94 -5.05 7.99
N SER A 167 21.51 -5.59 9.08
CA SER A 167 22.38 -6.77 9.05
C SER A 167 21.60 -8.08 9.01
N MET A 168 20.29 -8.06 9.31
CA MET A 168 19.42 -9.23 9.18
C MET A 168 19.36 -9.69 7.71
N PRO A 169 19.47 -11.00 7.40
CA PRO A 169 19.31 -11.49 6.05
C PRO A 169 17.97 -11.08 5.43
N PHE A 170 17.96 -10.77 4.13
CA PHE A 170 16.73 -10.39 3.43
C PHE A 170 15.61 -11.43 3.61
N THR A 171 15.94 -12.72 3.56
CA THR A 171 14.96 -13.81 3.72
C THR A 171 14.25 -13.77 5.07
N ASP A 172 14.98 -13.40 6.13
CA ASP A 172 14.42 -13.30 7.48
C ASP A 172 13.56 -12.04 7.61
N ARG A 173 13.99 -10.91 7.03
CA ARG A 173 13.15 -9.70 6.93
C ARG A 173 11.88 -9.97 6.14
N ALA A 174 11.98 -10.63 4.99
CA ALA A 174 10.85 -10.99 4.13
C ALA A 174 9.84 -11.88 4.86
N ALA A 175 10.30 -12.86 5.65
CA ALA A 175 9.44 -13.75 6.43
C ALA A 175 8.53 -12.99 7.41
N ILE A 176 9.01 -11.88 8.00
CA ILE A 176 8.21 -11.02 8.88
C ILE A 176 7.02 -10.42 8.12
N PHE A 177 7.24 -9.84 6.94
CA PHE A 177 6.15 -9.23 6.17
C PHE A 177 5.20 -10.28 5.57
N LEU A 178 5.72 -11.42 5.14
CA LEU A 178 4.87 -12.55 4.72
C LEU A 178 3.98 -13.04 5.88
N ARG A 179 4.52 -13.13 7.09
CA ARG A 179 3.73 -13.46 8.29
C ARG A 179 2.73 -12.37 8.64
N ALA A 180 3.09 -11.09 8.46
CA ALA A 180 2.16 -9.97 8.64
C ALA A 180 0.98 -10.06 7.66
N ALA A 181 1.22 -10.46 6.41
CA ALA A 181 0.15 -10.70 5.44
C ALA A 181 -0.82 -11.78 5.93
N GLU A 182 -0.31 -12.91 6.45
CA GLU A 182 -1.17 -13.97 7.00
C GLU A 182 -1.97 -13.51 8.23
N LEU A 183 -1.37 -12.70 9.11
CA LEU A 183 -2.07 -12.13 10.26
C LEU A 183 -3.20 -11.18 9.85
N VAL A 184 -2.97 -10.34 8.82
CA VAL A 184 -3.99 -9.47 8.22
C VAL A 184 -5.11 -10.31 7.60
N SER A 185 -4.78 -11.35 6.84
CA SER A 185 -5.76 -12.16 6.13
C SER A 185 -6.59 -13.07 7.04
N SER A 186 -6.11 -13.36 8.26
CA SER A 186 -6.76 -14.28 9.20
C SER A 186 -7.14 -13.61 10.54
N LYS A 187 -6.28 -13.69 11.55
CA LYS A 187 -6.53 -13.30 12.95
C LYS A 187 -7.06 -11.87 13.08
N TYR A 188 -6.51 -10.94 12.31
CA TYR A 188 -6.84 -9.52 12.44
C TYR A 188 -7.82 -9.00 11.41
N ARG A 189 -8.22 -9.80 10.41
CA ARG A 189 -8.99 -9.33 9.26
C ARG A 189 -10.22 -8.53 9.69
N PHE A 190 -11.15 -9.16 10.39
CA PHE A 190 -12.43 -8.54 10.77
C PHE A 190 -12.25 -7.36 11.74
N LYS A 191 -11.22 -7.38 12.59
CA LYS A 191 -10.91 -6.25 13.48
C LYS A 191 -10.39 -5.03 12.71
N LEU A 192 -9.53 -5.23 11.71
CA LEU A 192 -9.07 -4.18 10.80
C LEU A 192 -10.23 -3.61 9.98
N LEU A 193 -11.11 -4.47 9.47
CA LEU A 193 -12.32 -4.04 8.76
C LEU A 193 -13.21 -3.19 9.66
N ALA A 194 -13.56 -3.67 10.86
CA ALA A 194 -14.41 -2.94 11.80
C ALA A 194 -13.82 -1.58 12.19
N ALA A 195 -12.52 -1.54 12.51
CA ALA A 195 -11.80 -0.30 12.81
C ALA A 195 -11.85 0.70 11.65
N THR A 196 -11.64 0.21 10.43
CA THR A 196 -11.64 1.04 9.20
C THR A 196 -13.05 1.52 8.84
N MET A 197 -14.06 0.65 8.98
CA MET A 197 -15.46 1.01 8.69
C MET A 197 -15.94 2.12 9.61
N LEU A 198 -15.74 1.96 10.92
CA LEU A 198 -16.19 2.92 11.93
C LEU A 198 -15.33 4.20 11.90
N GLY A 199 -14.01 4.08 11.88
CA GLY A 199 -13.10 5.22 11.96
C GLY A 199 -13.02 6.06 10.68
N GLN A 200 -13.12 5.43 9.51
CA GLN A 200 -12.93 6.10 8.22
C GLN A 200 -14.22 6.21 7.40
N GLY A 201 -15.35 5.66 7.86
CA GLY A 201 -16.65 5.76 7.19
C GLY A 201 -16.81 4.83 5.96
N LYS A 202 -16.03 3.75 5.87
CA LYS A 202 -16.09 2.79 4.76
C LYS A 202 -17.20 1.78 4.96
N ASN A 203 -17.94 1.42 3.91
CA ASN A 203 -18.77 0.22 3.97
C ASN A 203 -17.90 -1.05 3.95
N ALA A 204 -18.51 -2.22 4.19
CA ALA A 204 -17.79 -3.49 4.28
C ALA A 204 -16.93 -3.79 3.05
N TRP A 205 -17.45 -3.56 1.84
CA TRP A 205 -16.70 -3.77 0.60
C TRP A 205 -15.48 -2.85 0.48
N GLN A 206 -15.64 -1.55 0.78
CA GLN A 206 -14.52 -0.60 0.69
C GLN A 206 -13.48 -0.81 1.78
N ALA A 207 -13.87 -1.29 2.96
CA ALA A 207 -12.93 -1.68 4.01
C ALA A 207 -12.17 -2.96 3.64
N GLU A 208 -12.84 -3.93 3.02
CA GLU A 208 -12.26 -5.22 2.61
C GLU A 208 -11.17 -5.07 1.57
N ILE A 209 -11.44 -4.34 0.50
CA ILE A 209 -10.46 -4.12 -0.58
C ILE A 209 -9.27 -3.26 -0.12
N ASP A 210 -9.36 -2.57 1.02
CA ASP A 210 -8.32 -1.72 1.60
C ASP A 210 -7.61 -2.44 2.76
N ALA A 211 -8.24 -2.45 3.93
CA ALA A 211 -7.60 -2.79 5.20
C ALA A 211 -7.26 -4.28 5.33
N ALA A 212 -7.80 -5.12 4.46
CA ALA A 212 -7.46 -6.53 4.38
C ALA A 212 -6.70 -6.84 3.08
N ALA A 213 -7.38 -6.82 1.93
CA ALA A 213 -6.82 -7.37 0.69
C ALA A 213 -5.60 -6.58 0.20
N GLU A 214 -5.73 -5.26 0.02
CA GLU A 214 -4.62 -4.43 -0.47
C GLU A 214 -3.46 -4.36 0.53
N LEU A 215 -3.74 -4.34 1.84
CA LEU A 215 -2.69 -4.39 2.87
C LEU A 215 -1.88 -5.70 2.82
N ALA A 216 -2.55 -6.85 2.73
CA ALA A 216 -1.89 -8.14 2.59
C ALA A 216 -1.10 -8.23 1.27
N ASP A 217 -1.66 -7.70 0.19
CA ASP A 217 -1.01 -7.64 -1.11
C ASP A 217 0.27 -6.82 -1.09
N PHE A 218 0.27 -5.64 -0.46
CA PHE A 218 1.50 -4.85 -0.31
C PHE A 218 2.59 -5.64 0.41
N PHE A 219 2.26 -6.32 1.51
CA PHE A 219 3.25 -7.14 2.23
C PHE A 219 3.82 -8.29 1.38
N ARG A 220 2.98 -8.99 0.60
CA ARG A 220 3.43 -10.10 -0.27
C ARG A 220 4.22 -9.61 -1.49
N TYR A 221 3.68 -8.63 -2.20
CA TYR A 221 4.29 -8.15 -3.44
C TYR A 221 5.55 -7.32 -3.19
N ASN A 222 5.62 -6.53 -2.12
CA ASN A 222 6.87 -5.81 -1.78
C ASN A 222 8.03 -6.79 -1.55
N VAL A 223 7.77 -7.96 -0.97
CA VAL A 223 8.79 -9.02 -0.84
C VAL A 223 9.27 -9.52 -2.21
N SER A 224 8.35 -9.75 -3.15
CA SER A 224 8.70 -10.12 -4.52
C SER A 224 9.49 -9.02 -5.25
N PHE A 225 9.10 -7.75 -5.10
CA PHE A 225 9.79 -6.62 -5.72
C PHE A 225 11.18 -6.39 -5.11
N ALA A 226 11.35 -6.60 -3.80
CA ALA A 226 12.67 -6.53 -3.18
C ALA A 226 13.61 -7.64 -3.69
N GLN A 227 13.09 -8.87 -3.88
CA GLN A 227 13.86 -9.94 -4.52
C GLN A 227 14.28 -9.55 -5.94
N GLU A 228 13.37 -8.98 -6.75
CA GLU A 228 13.68 -8.50 -8.10
C GLU A 228 14.82 -7.48 -8.10
N ILE A 229 14.85 -6.56 -7.12
CA ILE A 229 15.93 -5.58 -6.98
C ILE A 229 17.25 -6.27 -6.62
N TYR A 230 17.25 -7.15 -5.62
CA TYR A 230 18.48 -7.81 -5.17
C TYR A 230 19.09 -8.76 -6.19
N ASP A 231 18.25 -9.35 -7.07
CA ASP A 231 18.68 -10.18 -8.19
C ASP A 231 19.43 -9.39 -9.28
N LYS A 232 19.30 -8.06 -9.33
CA LYS A 232 20.01 -7.21 -10.31
C LYS A 232 21.48 -7.09 -9.91
N GLN A 233 22.32 -7.89 -10.57
CA GLN A 233 23.78 -7.94 -10.42
C GLN A 233 24.49 -7.66 -11.77
N PRO A 234 25.76 -7.23 -11.77
CA PRO A 234 26.54 -7.09 -13.00
C PRO A 234 26.58 -8.40 -13.80
N THR A 235 26.23 -8.35 -15.08
CA THR A 235 26.18 -9.52 -15.97
C THR A 235 27.46 -9.76 -16.76
N VAL A 236 28.38 -8.79 -16.73
CA VAL A 236 29.67 -8.83 -17.44
C VAL A 236 30.76 -8.39 -16.48
N ASN A 237 31.88 -9.12 -16.50
CA ASN A 237 33.11 -8.75 -15.80
C ASN A 237 34.26 -8.80 -16.82
N ALA A 238 35.18 -7.85 -16.73
CA ALA A 238 36.42 -7.92 -17.50
C ALA A 238 37.25 -9.14 -17.04
N GLU A 239 38.18 -9.57 -17.88
CA GLU A 239 39.10 -10.66 -17.52
C GLU A 239 39.84 -10.33 -16.21
N ASN A 240 39.99 -11.31 -15.32
CA ASN A 240 40.64 -11.15 -14.00
C ASN A 240 39.94 -10.19 -13.02
N HIS A 241 38.64 -9.96 -13.21
CA HIS A 241 37.84 -9.09 -12.35
C HIS A 241 36.58 -9.79 -11.83
N HIS A 242 36.16 -9.42 -10.62
CA HIS A 242 34.85 -9.80 -10.07
C HIS A 242 34.10 -8.58 -9.53
N GLY A 243 32.97 -8.27 -10.17
CA GLY A 243 32.05 -7.21 -9.83
C GLY A 243 30.78 -7.73 -9.16
N ARG A 244 30.31 -7.02 -8.13
CA ARG A 244 29.01 -7.26 -7.50
C ARG A 244 28.37 -5.96 -7.03
N THR A 245 27.04 -5.95 -6.95
CA THR A 245 26.26 -4.83 -6.42
C THR A 245 25.72 -5.18 -5.04
N ASP A 246 26.03 -4.33 -4.06
CA ASP A 246 25.42 -4.38 -2.74
C ASP A 246 24.34 -3.31 -2.61
N TRP A 247 23.10 -3.76 -2.53
CA TRP A 247 21.89 -2.94 -2.41
C TRP A 247 21.63 -2.54 -0.97
N ARG A 248 22.46 -1.62 -0.45
CA ARG A 248 22.36 -1.15 0.94
C ARG A 248 21.08 -0.34 1.18
N PRO A 249 20.52 -0.31 2.40
CA PRO A 249 19.54 0.72 2.79
C PRO A 249 20.17 2.11 2.80
N LEU A 250 19.35 3.15 2.97
CA LEU A 250 19.81 4.53 3.21
C LEU A 250 20.53 4.62 4.56
N GLU A 251 21.36 5.64 4.83
CA GLU A 251 22.16 5.70 6.07
C GLU A 251 21.35 6.10 7.31
N GLY A 252 20.38 6.98 7.15
CA GLY A 252 19.57 7.53 8.24
C GLY A 252 18.21 6.85 8.41
N PHE A 253 17.18 7.61 8.71
CA PHE A 253 15.80 7.12 8.85
C PHE A 253 14.89 7.64 7.73
N VAL A 254 13.81 6.89 7.49
CA VAL A 254 12.74 7.26 6.55
C VAL A 254 11.57 7.85 7.34
N TYR A 255 11.07 8.99 6.91
CA TYR A 255 9.84 9.57 7.42
C TYR A 255 8.65 9.11 6.54
N ALA A 256 7.71 8.38 7.13
CA ALA A 256 6.50 7.91 6.47
C ALA A 256 5.29 8.71 6.94
N VAL A 257 4.58 9.36 6.01
CA VAL A 257 3.39 10.15 6.30
C VAL A 257 2.21 9.59 5.53
N SER A 258 1.28 8.95 6.23
CA SER A 258 0.17 8.22 5.62
C SER A 258 -1.16 8.99 5.71
N PRO A 259 -2.07 8.80 4.74
CA PRO A 259 -3.34 9.52 4.67
C PRO A 259 -4.40 8.82 5.51
N PHE A 260 -5.61 9.38 5.53
CA PHE A 260 -6.74 8.76 6.24
C PHE A 260 -7.50 7.75 5.39
N ASN A 261 -7.48 7.89 4.06
CA ASN A 261 -8.46 7.28 3.18
C ASN A 261 -8.20 5.81 2.88
N PHE A 262 -6.98 5.31 3.10
CA PHE A 262 -6.62 3.90 2.98
C PHE A 262 -5.70 3.46 4.11
N THR A 263 -6.10 2.41 4.83
CA THR A 263 -5.31 1.74 5.86
C THR A 263 -4.12 1.01 5.24
N ALA A 264 -4.32 0.38 4.08
CA ALA A 264 -3.28 -0.32 3.32
C ALA A 264 -2.09 0.57 2.96
N ILE A 265 -2.37 1.82 2.56
CA ILE A 265 -1.33 2.79 2.21
C ILE A 265 -0.41 3.06 3.40
N GLY A 266 -0.93 3.16 4.63
CA GLY A 266 -0.10 3.28 5.83
C GLY A 266 0.86 2.10 5.99
N GLY A 267 0.34 0.88 5.83
CA GLY A 267 1.15 -0.34 5.87
C GLY A 267 2.22 -0.40 4.77
N ASN A 268 1.91 0.05 3.55
CA ASN A 268 2.87 0.10 2.45
C ASN A 268 4.00 1.10 2.69
N LEU A 269 3.66 2.33 3.11
CA LEU A 269 4.63 3.40 3.35
C LEU A 269 5.66 3.05 4.42
N VAL A 270 5.31 2.17 5.37
CA VAL A 270 6.27 1.66 6.36
C VAL A 270 6.97 0.39 5.92
N SER A 271 6.25 -0.57 5.32
CA SER A 271 6.83 -1.88 4.98
C SER A 271 7.80 -1.80 3.82
N ALA A 272 7.55 -0.97 2.80
CA ALA A 272 8.43 -0.82 1.64
C ALA A 272 9.87 -0.42 2.04
N PRO A 273 10.11 0.67 2.79
CA PRO A 273 11.45 0.99 3.28
C PRO A 273 11.97 0.00 4.32
N ALA A 274 11.13 -0.46 5.26
CA ALA A 274 11.57 -1.34 6.33
C ALA A 274 12.09 -2.69 5.80
N LEU A 275 11.41 -3.29 4.82
CA LEU A 275 11.83 -4.53 4.15
C LEU A 275 13.25 -4.46 3.57
N LEU A 276 13.64 -3.28 3.10
CA LEU A 276 14.96 -3.03 2.51
C LEU A 276 16.06 -2.75 3.55
N GLY A 277 15.75 -2.88 4.85
CA GLY A 277 16.70 -2.67 5.94
C GLY A 277 16.72 -1.23 6.48
N ASN A 278 15.80 -0.37 6.06
CA ASN A 278 15.65 0.97 6.63
C ASN A 278 14.86 0.92 7.95
N VAL A 279 14.97 1.98 8.74
CA VAL A 279 14.14 2.23 9.93
C VAL A 279 13.25 3.44 9.66
N VAL A 280 12.06 3.45 10.26
CA VAL A 280 10.96 4.33 9.84
C VAL A 280 10.36 5.05 11.04
N VAL A 281 10.15 6.35 10.90
CA VAL A 281 9.27 7.15 11.76
C VAL A 281 7.96 7.33 11.00
N TRP A 282 6.87 6.79 11.53
CA TRP A 282 5.57 6.76 10.87
C TRP A 282 4.57 7.68 11.55
N LYS A 283 4.11 8.71 10.83
CA LYS A 283 3.09 9.67 11.26
C LYS A 283 1.80 9.47 10.46
N PRO A 284 0.77 8.79 11.00
CA PRO A 284 -0.50 8.63 10.28
C PRO A 284 -1.36 9.90 10.34
N ALA A 285 -2.30 10.01 9.42
CA ALA A 285 -3.40 10.97 9.55
C ALA A 285 -4.19 10.66 10.84
N PRO A 286 -4.60 11.68 11.62
CA PRO A 286 -5.29 11.45 12.90
C PRO A 286 -6.53 10.56 12.76
N MET A 287 -7.32 10.74 11.70
CA MET A 287 -8.55 9.97 11.43
C MET A 287 -8.31 8.48 11.14
N ASN A 288 -7.06 8.06 10.93
CA ASN A 288 -6.64 6.67 10.70
C ASN A 288 -5.68 6.17 11.81
N ALA A 289 -5.58 6.89 12.93
CA ALA A 289 -4.61 6.57 13.99
C ALA A 289 -4.83 5.18 14.63
N TYR A 290 -6.07 4.80 14.96
CA TYR A 290 -6.34 3.49 15.55
C TYR A 290 -6.09 2.32 14.58
N ALA A 291 -6.57 2.40 13.33
CA ALA A 291 -6.30 1.35 12.34
C ALA A 291 -4.79 1.27 12.04
N SER A 292 -4.08 2.40 11.99
CA SER A 292 -2.62 2.43 11.90
C SER A 292 -1.93 1.78 13.11
N HIS A 293 -2.45 2.00 14.32
CA HIS A 293 -1.97 1.33 15.53
C HIS A 293 -2.16 -0.19 15.45
N LEU A 294 -3.30 -0.67 14.96
CA LEU A 294 -3.52 -2.11 14.73
C LEU A 294 -2.52 -2.69 13.72
N VAL A 295 -2.26 -2.00 12.61
CA VAL A 295 -1.24 -2.42 11.64
C VAL A 295 0.15 -2.47 12.29
N HIS A 296 0.50 -1.51 13.14
CA HIS A 296 1.75 -1.53 13.90
C HIS A 296 1.83 -2.75 14.84
N GLN A 297 0.76 -3.06 15.58
CA GLN A 297 0.71 -4.26 16.43
C GLN A 297 0.85 -5.56 15.62
N ILE A 298 0.26 -5.63 14.44
CA ILE A 298 0.39 -6.79 13.54
C ILE A 298 1.84 -6.98 13.10
N LEU A 299 2.53 -5.89 12.73
CA LEU A 299 3.95 -5.96 12.36
C LEU A 299 4.80 -6.45 13.54
N LEU A 300 4.56 -5.96 14.75
CA LEU A 300 5.25 -6.41 15.97
C LEU A 300 4.98 -7.90 16.26
N GLU A 301 3.73 -8.35 16.15
CA GLU A 301 3.38 -9.77 16.33
C GLU A 301 4.01 -10.66 15.25
N ALA A 302 4.11 -10.17 14.02
CA ALA A 302 4.78 -10.86 12.93
C ALA A 302 6.29 -11.05 13.18
N GLY A 303 6.88 -10.27 14.09
CA GLY A 303 8.28 -10.36 14.49
C GLY A 303 9.13 -9.16 14.08
N LEU A 304 8.51 -8.05 13.66
CA LEU A 304 9.24 -6.81 13.43
C LEU A 304 9.87 -6.33 14.76
N PRO A 305 11.19 -6.08 14.83
CA PRO A 305 11.80 -5.55 16.05
C PRO A 305 11.22 -4.17 16.39
N GLU A 306 10.96 -3.91 17.67
CA GLU A 306 10.20 -2.73 18.13
C GLU A 306 10.76 -1.39 17.64
N GLY A 307 12.09 -1.28 17.54
CA GLY A 307 12.75 -0.06 17.08
C GLY A 307 12.64 0.21 15.56
N VAL A 308 12.27 -0.77 14.74
CA VAL A 308 12.36 -0.62 13.26
C VAL A 308 11.31 0.34 12.71
N VAL A 309 10.09 0.32 13.25
CA VAL A 309 9.02 1.26 12.90
C VAL A 309 8.52 1.92 14.17
N GLN A 310 8.68 3.24 14.24
CA GLN A 310 8.21 4.07 15.34
C GLN A 310 6.94 4.79 14.90
N LEU A 311 5.78 4.33 15.37
CA LEU A 311 4.49 4.99 15.13
C LEU A 311 4.38 6.21 16.05
N VAL A 312 4.15 7.39 15.48
CA VAL A 312 4.12 8.68 16.18
C VAL A 312 2.83 9.43 15.87
N ASN A 313 1.97 9.57 16.88
CA ASN A 313 0.70 10.29 16.83
C ASN A 313 0.84 11.65 17.50
N GLY A 314 0.13 12.66 16.99
CA GLY A 314 0.14 14.00 17.55
C GLY A 314 0.08 15.10 16.50
N ASP A 315 0.47 16.30 16.92
CA ASP A 315 0.48 17.50 16.08
C ASP A 315 1.43 17.29 14.87
N PRO A 316 0.93 17.44 13.63
CA PRO A 316 1.74 17.20 12.44
C PRO A 316 2.91 18.17 12.30
N ASN A 317 2.80 19.42 12.76
CA ASN A 317 3.88 20.40 12.69
C ASN A 317 4.99 20.05 13.68
N VAL A 318 4.65 19.73 14.94
CA VAL A 318 5.63 19.31 15.95
C VAL A 318 6.44 18.12 15.45
N ILE A 319 5.76 17.08 14.95
CA ILE A 319 6.43 15.87 14.45
C ILE A 319 7.30 16.19 13.22
N THR A 320 6.73 16.89 12.23
CA THR A 320 7.42 17.18 10.95
C THR A 320 8.63 18.09 11.16
N ASP A 321 8.50 19.12 11.98
CA ASP A 321 9.57 20.09 12.23
C ASP A 321 10.72 19.44 12.99
N THR A 322 10.41 18.57 13.96
CA THR A 322 11.43 17.78 14.66
C THR A 322 12.17 16.85 13.70
N VAL A 323 11.44 16.13 12.83
CA VAL A 323 12.02 15.24 11.82
C VAL A 323 12.95 15.99 10.87
N PHE A 324 12.54 17.13 10.30
CA PHE A 324 13.36 17.87 9.34
C PHE A 324 14.53 18.63 9.98
N LYS A 325 14.54 18.84 11.29
CA LYS A 325 15.72 19.36 12.02
C LYS A 325 16.78 18.27 12.26
N HIS A 326 16.44 16.99 12.07
CA HIS A 326 17.34 15.89 12.37
C HIS A 326 18.35 15.63 11.25
N ARG A 327 19.65 15.54 11.59
CA ARG A 327 20.75 15.31 10.62
C ARG A 327 20.63 14.00 9.85
N GLU A 328 20.13 12.96 10.49
CA GLU A 328 19.97 11.61 9.90
C GLU A 328 18.64 11.43 9.13
N PHE A 329 17.95 12.50 8.75
CA PHE A 329 16.80 12.38 7.84
C PHE A 329 17.28 12.03 6.42
N SER A 330 16.87 10.86 5.89
CA SER A 330 17.35 10.37 4.58
C SER A 330 16.27 10.27 3.50
N ALA A 331 14.99 10.14 3.87
CA ALA A 331 13.91 10.08 2.88
C ALA A 331 12.54 10.41 3.46
N LEU A 332 11.67 10.99 2.64
CA LEU A 332 10.23 11.10 2.87
C LEU A 332 9.49 10.15 1.92
N THR A 333 8.58 9.37 2.47
CA THR A 333 7.55 8.66 1.71
C THR A 333 6.17 9.16 2.16
N PHE A 334 5.43 9.76 1.24
CA PHE A 334 4.26 10.59 1.57
C PHE A 334 3.06 10.27 0.69
N ILE A 335 1.88 10.20 1.30
CA ILE A 335 0.61 10.27 0.56
C ILE A 335 -0.31 11.27 1.26
N GLY A 336 -0.89 12.19 0.47
CA GLY A 336 -1.75 13.27 0.97
C GLY A 336 -1.99 14.35 -0.08
N SER A 337 -2.34 15.58 0.32
CA SER A 337 -2.61 16.63 -0.66
C SER A 337 -1.33 17.14 -1.32
N SER A 338 -1.44 17.60 -2.57
CA SER A 338 -0.29 18.17 -3.29
C SER A 338 0.26 19.43 -2.65
N GLU A 339 -0.59 20.21 -1.96
CA GLU A 339 -0.16 21.39 -1.22
C GLU A 339 0.75 21.02 -0.04
N VAL A 340 0.35 20.02 0.76
CA VAL A 340 1.18 19.54 1.87
C VAL A 340 2.50 19.00 1.35
N PHE A 341 2.48 18.19 0.28
CA PHE A 341 3.71 17.64 -0.28
C PHE A 341 4.69 18.71 -0.78
N ARG A 342 4.19 19.77 -1.46
CA ARG A 342 5.02 20.91 -1.86
C ARG A 342 5.67 21.58 -0.65
N ASN A 343 4.92 21.81 0.41
CA ASN A 343 5.45 22.41 1.64
C ASN A 343 6.51 21.52 2.31
N LEU A 344 6.31 20.20 2.34
CA LEU A 344 7.31 19.25 2.85
C LEU A 344 8.58 19.25 2.00
N GLN A 345 8.45 19.33 0.67
CA GLN A 345 9.60 19.47 -0.23
C GLN A 345 10.38 20.77 0.02
N VAL A 346 9.70 21.89 0.25
CA VAL A 346 10.37 23.15 0.60
C VAL A 346 11.13 23.02 1.92
N LYS A 347 10.52 22.44 2.96
CA LYS A 347 11.20 22.23 4.26
C LYS A 347 12.43 21.34 4.14
N ALA A 348 12.35 20.25 3.37
CA ALA A 348 13.50 19.40 3.10
C ALA A 348 14.58 20.13 2.27
N ALA A 349 14.19 20.93 1.27
CA ALA A 349 15.14 21.70 0.47
C ALA A 349 15.86 22.78 1.31
N GLN A 350 15.18 23.41 2.26
CA GLN A 350 15.79 24.36 3.21
C GLN A 350 16.86 23.67 4.06
N GLY A 351 16.54 22.51 4.67
CA GLY A 351 17.54 21.75 5.42
C GLY A 351 18.72 21.28 4.58
N LEU A 352 18.48 20.97 3.31
CA LEU A 352 19.55 20.64 2.37
C LEU A 352 20.45 21.85 2.07
N ALA A 353 19.86 23.02 1.81
CA ALA A 353 20.59 24.26 1.55
C ALA A 353 21.47 24.69 2.74
N GLU A 354 21.05 24.34 3.96
CA GLU A 354 21.81 24.56 5.19
C GLU A 354 22.88 23.48 5.46
N ASN A 355 23.08 22.52 4.55
CA ASN A 355 23.97 21.37 4.74
C ASN A 355 23.66 20.58 6.04
N ARG A 356 22.38 20.50 6.41
CA ARG A 356 21.94 19.86 7.66
C ARG A 356 21.99 18.34 7.59
N TYR A 357 21.62 17.78 6.45
CA TYR A 357 21.44 16.35 6.28
C TYR A 357 22.73 15.65 5.88
N ARG A 358 22.88 14.42 6.36
CA ARG A 358 24.00 13.57 5.97
C ARG A 358 23.86 13.07 4.53
N ASP A 359 22.65 12.70 4.13
CA ASP A 359 22.30 12.28 2.77
C ASP A 359 21.49 13.37 2.07
N PHE A 360 21.51 13.41 0.74
CA PHE A 360 20.49 14.13 -0.02
C PHE A 360 19.13 13.43 0.19
N PRO A 361 18.14 14.06 0.84
CA PRO A 361 16.92 13.36 1.18
C PRO A 361 16.13 12.96 -0.07
N ARG A 362 15.68 11.71 -0.10
CA ARG A 362 14.86 11.20 -1.21
C ARG A 362 13.40 11.48 -0.93
N MET A 363 12.76 12.20 -1.84
CA MET A 363 11.34 12.51 -1.77
C MET A 363 10.59 11.56 -2.70
N ALA A 364 9.71 10.74 -2.14
CA ALA A 364 8.77 9.91 -2.88
C ALA A 364 7.36 10.25 -2.40
N GLY A 365 6.48 10.61 -3.32
CA GLY A 365 5.12 10.96 -2.93
C GLY A 365 4.12 10.82 -4.04
N GLU A 366 2.91 10.43 -3.66
CA GLU A 366 1.72 10.48 -4.50
C GLU A 366 0.66 11.33 -3.81
N THR A 367 -0.04 12.13 -4.59
CA THR A 367 -0.83 13.25 -4.08
C THR A 367 -2.20 13.36 -4.76
N SER A 368 -2.76 14.57 -4.81
CA SER A 368 -4.10 14.85 -5.30
C SER A 368 -4.33 14.43 -6.76
N GLY A 369 -5.60 14.16 -7.08
CA GLY A 369 -6.06 13.81 -8.42
C GLY A 369 -7.29 14.63 -8.84
N LYS A 370 -7.40 14.89 -10.14
CA LYS A 370 -8.63 15.41 -10.75
C LYS A 370 -9.00 14.56 -11.94
N ASN A 371 -9.42 13.35 -11.62
CA ASN A 371 -9.45 12.24 -12.57
C ASN A 371 -10.66 12.29 -13.50
N PHE A 372 -10.50 11.73 -14.70
CA PHE A 372 -11.48 11.86 -15.77
C PHE A 372 -11.89 10.54 -16.43
N HIS A 373 -13.12 10.52 -16.92
CA HIS A 373 -13.60 9.59 -17.93
C HIS A 373 -13.92 10.37 -19.20
N LEU A 374 -13.45 9.88 -20.35
CA LEU A 374 -13.81 10.38 -21.67
C LEU A 374 -14.62 9.33 -22.41
N LEU A 375 -15.78 9.72 -22.95
CA LEU A 375 -16.59 8.86 -23.79
C LEU A 375 -16.42 9.30 -25.24
N HIS A 376 -16.12 8.36 -26.14
CA HIS A 376 -16.22 8.55 -27.59
C HIS A 376 -17.65 8.21 -28.07
N PRO A 377 -18.16 8.74 -29.21
CA PRO A 377 -19.51 8.41 -29.70
C PRO A 377 -19.78 6.91 -29.89
N THR A 378 -18.74 6.11 -30.14
CA THR A 378 -18.84 4.64 -30.28
C THR A 378 -18.83 3.87 -28.96
N ALA A 379 -18.74 4.55 -27.81
CA ALA A 379 -18.69 3.93 -26.50
C ALA A 379 -19.95 3.09 -26.21
N ASN A 380 -19.77 2.05 -25.40
CA ASN A 380 -20.89 1.47 -24.64
C ASN A 380 -21.24 2.41 -23.47
N VAL A 381 -22.24 3.26 -23.70
CA VAL A 381 -22.63 4.34 -22.78
C VAL A 381 -23.21 3.81 -21.48
N VAL A 382 -24.00 2.73 -21.54
CA VAL A 382 -24.53 2.06 -20.34
C VAL A 382 -23.40 1.57 -19.43
N ASN A 383 -22.38 0.93 -20.02
CA ASN A 383 -21.19 0.50 -19.29
C ASN A 383 -20.44 1.69 -18.69
N ALA A 384 -20.23 2.76 -19.50
CA ALA A 384 -19.55 3.96 -19.06
C ALA A 384 -20.26 4.65 -17.88
N ALA A 385 -21.59 4.76 -17.91
CA ALA A 385 -22.39 5.34 -16.83
C ALA A 385 -22.25 4.54 -15.53
N LYS A 386 -22.38 3.20 -15.59
CA LYS A 386 -22.23 2.32 -14.43
C LYS A 386 -20.83 2.40 -13.80
N HIS A 387 -19.79 2.39 -14.65
CA HIS A 387 -18.42 2.60 -14.17
C HIS A 387 -18.20 3.99 -13.58
N SER A 388 -18.84 5.02 -14.14
CA SER A 388 -18.74 6.39 -13.63
C SER A 388 -19.39 6.54 -12.25
N VAL A 389 -20.55 5.93 -12.02
CA VAL A 389 -21.20 5.90 -10.70
C VAL A 389 -20.28 5.27 -9.65
N ARG A 390 -19.70 4.11 -9.96
CA ARG A 390 -18.75 3.45 -9.04
C ARG A 390 -17.48 4.27 -8.82
N ALA A 391 -16.92 4.83 -9.89
CA ALA A 391 -15.66 5.58 -9.81
C ALA A 391 -15.79 6.91 -9.04
N ALA A 392 -16.93 7.58 -9.16
CA ALA A 392 -17.17 8.88 -8.52
C ALA A 392 -17.64 8.76 -7.07
N PHE A 393 -18.44 7.73 -6.75
CA PHE A 393 -19.22 7.72 -5.52
C PHE A 393 -18.91 6.56 -4.57
N GLU A 394 -18.14 5.53 -4.97
CA GLU A 394 -17.60 4.56 -4.01
C GLU A 394 -16.76 5.29 -2.96
N TYR A 395 -17.02 5.02 -1.68
CA TYR A 395 -16.37 5.69 -0.55
C TYR A 395 -16.52 7.24 -0.57
N ALA A 396 -17.69 7.73 -0.96
CA ALA A 396 -18.05 9.14 -1.03
C ALA A 396 -17.06 9.97 -1.86
N GLY A 397 -16.44 9.38 -2.88
CA GLY A 397 -15.44 10.05 -3.71
C GLY A 397 -14.12 10.36 -2.99
N GLN A 398 -13.87 9.77 -1.80
CA GLN A 398 -12.67 10.01 -1.00
C GLN A 398 -11.49 9.10 -1.40
N LYS A 399 -11.27 8.97 -2.71
CA LYS A 399 -10.13 8.27 -3.28
C LYS A 399 -9.33 9.29 -4.09
N CYS A 400 -8.00 9.26 -4.00
CA CYS A 400 -7.14 10.07 -4.87
C CYS A 400 -7.48 9.82 -6.35
N SER A 401 -7.85 8.58 -6.70
CA SER A 401 -8.27 8.14 -8.03
C SER A 401 -9.75 8.39 -8.36
N ALA A 402 -10.56 8.98 -7.47
CA ALA A 402 -12.01 9.10 -7.67
C ALA A 402 -12.33 9.91 -8.93
N LEU A 403 -13.33 9.46 -9.69
CA LEU A 403 -13.80 10.18 -10.87
C LEU A 403 -14.44 11.49 -10.46
N SER A 404 -13.95 12.61 -11.00
CA SER A 404 -14.49 13.93 -10.69
C SER A 404 -14.82 14.76 -11.92
N ARG A 405 -14.39 14.33 -13.10
CA ARG A 405 -14.72 14.92 -14.41
C ARG A 405 -15.20 13.86 -15.38
N VAL A 406 -16.24 14.11 -16.14
CA VAL A 406 -16.63 13.23 -17.26
C VAL A 406 -16.87 14.05 -18.52
N TYR A 407 -16.41 13.53 -19.66
CA TYR A 407 -16.50 14.19 -20.96
C TYR A 407 -17.39 13.32 -21.85
N VAL A 408 -18.57 13.83 -22.22
CA VAL A 408 -19.65 13.06 -22.84
C VAL A 408 -20.01 13.65 -24.20
N PRO A 409 -20.09 12.85 -25.28
CA PRO A 409 -20.48 13.37 -26.60
C PRO A 409 -21.97 13.71 -26.59
N GLU A 410 -22.33 14.83 -27.22
CA GLU A 410 -23.70 15.36 -27.26
C GLU A 410 -24.69 14.32 -27.80
N SER A 411 -24.33 13.54 -28.82
CA SER A 411 -25.20 12.50 -29.39
C SER A 411 -25.58 11.38 -28.42
N ARG A 412 -24.85 11.23 -27.31
CA ARG A 412 -25.04 10.17 -26.31
C ARG A 412 -25.32 10.68 -24.90
N ALA A 413 -25.45 12.00 -24.72
CA ALA A 413 -25.59 12.62 -23.40
C ALA A 413 -26.86 12.15 -22.67
N ASP A 414 -28.00 12.09 -23.36
CA ASP A 414 -29.27 11.68 -22.79
C ASP A 414 -29.25 10.23 -22.27
N GLU A 415 -28.68 9.31 -23.06
CA GLU A 415 -28.51 7.90 -22.67
C GLU A 415 -27.57 7.77 -21.45
N PHE A 416 -26.49 8.55 -21.42
CA PHE A 416 -25.55 8.54 -20.30
C PHE A 416 -26.21 9.04 -19.02
N PHE A 417 -26.83 10.21 -19.04
CA PHE A 417 -27.42 10.81 -17.85
C PHE A 417 -28.67 10.08 -17.37
N SER A 418 -29.49 9.52 -18.28
CA SER A 418 -30.63 8.68 -17.89
C SER A 418 -30.18 7.40 -17.19
N THR A 419 -29.18 6.69 -17.73
CA THR A 419 -28.60 5.51 -17.08
C THR A 419 -27.98 5.87 -15.73
N LEU A 420 -27.20 6.96 -15.68
CA LEU A 420 -26.57 7.42 -14.44
C LEU A 420 -27.61 7.73 -13.35
N LYS A 421 -28.68 8.46 -13.67
CA LYS A 421 -29.78 8.76 -12.73
C LYS A 421 -30.47 7.48 -12.25
N HIS A 422 -30.71 6.53 -13.15
CA HIS A 422 -31.29 5.24 -12.78
C HIS A 422 -30.42 4.49 -11.78
N GLU A 423 -29.12 4.35 -12.05
CA GLU A 423 -28.20 3.67 -11.12
C GLU A 423 -28.11 4.40 -9.78
N LEU A 424 -28.04 5.74 -9.78
CA LEU A 424 -28.01 6.53 -8.54
C LEU A 424 -29.26 6.35 -7.68
N SER A 425 -30.45 6.28 -8.28
CA SER A 425 -31.71 6.05 -7.54
C SER A 425 -31.76 4.72 -6.79
N ARG A 426 -30.89 3.76 -7.15
CA ARG A 426 -30.75 2.45 -6.51
C ARG A 426 -29.67 2.43 -5.42
N THR A 427 -28.86 3.48 -5.32
CA THR A 427 -27.82 3.61 -4.31
C THR A 427 -28.38 4.20 -3.02
N LYS A 428 -27.81 3.77 -1.89
CA LYS A 428 -28.14 4.29 -0.57
C LYS A 428 -26.91 4.95 0.05
N VAL A 429 -27.10 6.16 0.56
CA VAL A 429 -26.14 6.83 1.45
C VAL A 429 -26.55 6.52 2.88
N GLY A 430 -25.65 5.96 3.67
CA GLY A 430 -26.00 5.52 5.03
C GLY A 430 -24.81 5.12 5.87
N PRO A 431 -25.04 4.69 7.12
CA PRO A 431 -23.96 4.32 8.01
C PRO A 431 -23.19 3.10 7.48
N PRO A 432 -21.87 3.02 7.73
CA PRO A 432 -21.00 1.88 7.36
C PRO A 432 -21.51 0.49 7.72
N GLU A 433 -22.21 0.38 8.84
CA GLU A 433 -22.72 -0.89 9.40
C GLU A 433 -23.99 -1.38 8.71
N ASP A 434 -24.68 -0.50 7.98
CA ASP A 434 -25.76 -0.88 7.11
C ASP A 434 -25.18 -1.41 5.79
N TYR A 435 -25.18 -2.73 5.64
CA TYR A 435 -24.68 -3.44 4.45
C TYR A 435 -25.45 -3.12 3.16
N THR A 436 -26.58 -2.41 3.24
CA THR A 436 -27.30 -1.90 2.06
C THR A 436 -26.77 -0.53 1.59
N SER A 437 -25.94 0.14 2.40
CA SER A 437 -25.30 1.41 2.06
C SER A 437 -24.27 1.22 0.94
N PHE A 438 -24.52 1.88 -0.19
CA PHE A 438 -23.56 1.96 -1.29
C PHE A 438 -22.36 2.84 -0.91
N THR A 439 -22.60 3.91 -0.18
CA THR A 439 -21.56 4.81 0.31
C THR A 439 -21.90 5.38 1.69
N GLY A 440 -20.85 5.74 2.43
CA GLY A 440 -20.92 6.35 3.75
C GLY A 440 -20.75 7.87 3.75
N PRO A 441 -20.45 8.46 4.92
CA PRO A 441 -20.17 9.89 5.10
C PRO A 441 -18.79 10.29 4.56
N VAL A 442 -18.54 11.59 4.42
CA VAL A 442 -17.17 12.13 4.31
C VAL A 442 -16.47 12.14 5.68
N ILE A 443 -15.14 12.19 5.69
CA ILE A 443 -14.32 11.83 6.86
C ILE A 443 -14.53 12.71 8.09
N ASP A 444 -14.72 14.02 7.91
CA ASP A 444 -14.83 14.97 9.01
C ASP A 444 -15.62 16.22 8.63
N LYS A 445 -15.83 17.09 9.61
CA LYS A 445 -16.54 18.36 9.42
C LYS A 445 -15.84 19.27 8.39
N LYS A 446 -14.50 19.29 8.35
CA LYS A 446 -13.77 20.16 7.40
C LYS A 446 -14.00 19.72 5.96
N ALA A 447 -13.97 18.41 5.72
CA ALA A 447 -14.32 17.83 4.42
C ALA A 447 -15.79 18.10 4.08
N PHE A 448 -16.70 17.93 5.04
CA PHE A 448 -18.12 18.23 4.87
C PHE A 448 -18.33 19.69 4.44
N ASP A 449 -17.90 20.65 5.25
CA ASP A 449 -18.06 22.09 5.00
C ASP A 449 -17.45 22.50 3.65
N ARG A 450 -16.29 21.94 3.28
CA ARG A 450 -15.63 22.22 2.00
C ARG A 450 -16.48 21.76 0.81
N VAL A 451 -17.02 20.55 0.89
CA VAL A 451 -17.78 19.95 -0.22
C VAL A 451 -19.18 20.54 -0.30
N THR A 452 -19.87 20.75 0.82
CA THR A 452 -21.21 21.36 0.84
C THR A 452 -21.18 22.80 0.35
N LYS A 453 -20.14 23.58 0.72
CA LYS A 453 -19.93 24.92 0.14
C LYS A 453 -19.83 24.89 -1.38
N ALA A 454 -19.07 23.93 -1.94
CA ALA A 454 -18.96 23.79 -3.40
C ALA A 454 -20.28 23.38 -4.06
N ILE A 455 -21.09 22.56 -3.38
CA ILE A 455 -22.45 22.19 -3.81
C ILE A 455 -23.39 23.40 -3.79
N ASP A 456 -23.36 24.21 -2.74
CA ASP A 456 -24.18 25.42 -2.62
C ASP A 456 -23.84 26.44 -3.71
N GLU A 457 -22.55 26.67 -3.95
CA GLU A 457 -22.08 27.53 -5.05
C GLU A 457 -22.54 26.98 -6.41
N ALA A 458 -22.38 25.68 -6.66
CA ALA A 458 -22.74 25.05 -7.92
C ALA A 458 -24.27 25.00 -8.16
N ASN A 459 -25.07 24.82 -7.10
CA ASN A 459 -26.53 24.85 -7.18
C ASN A 459 -27.08 26.23 -7.60
N ASN A 460 -26.32 27.30 -7.33
CA ASN A 460 -26.69 28.68 -7.66
C ASN A 460 -26.01 29.21 -8.94
N ASP A 461 -25.21 28.39 -9.63
CA ASP A 461 -24.51 28.79 -10.85
C ASP A 461 -25.30 28.41 -12.10
N SER A 462 -25.82 29.42 -12.82
CA SER A 462 -26.58 29.25 -14.07
C SER A 462 -25.81 28.56 -15.22
N ARG A 463 -24.47 28.44 -15.11
CA ARG A 463 -23.65 27.73 -16.10
C ARG A 463 -23.69 26.21 -15.92
N LEU A 464 -24.23 25.74 -14.79
CA LEU A 464 -24.32 24.33 -14.43
C LEU A 464 -25.79 23.88 -14.42
N GLU A 465 -26.04 22.74 -15.04
CA GLU A 465 -27.28 21.99 -14.89
C GLU A 465 -27.09 20.93 -13.82
N ARG A 466 -27.95 20.90 -12.80
CA ARG A 466 -27.94 19.83 -11.80
C ARG A 466 -28.67 18.59 -12.33
N ILE A 467 -27.91 17.55 -12.63
CA ILE A 467 -28.43 16.28 -13.16
C ILE A 467 -28.96 15.38 -12.03
N ALA A 468 -28.27 15.34 -10.89
CA ALA A 468 -28.65 14.53 -9.73
C ALA A 468 -28.06 15.09 -8.43
N GLY A 469 -28.70 14.78 -7.30
CA GLY A 469 -28.21 15.13 -5.96
C GLY A 469 -28.29 16.62 -5.65
N GLY A 470 -27.19 17.18 -5.15
CA GLY A 470 -27.10 18.58 -4.72
C GLY A 470 -27.65 18.82 -3.31
N THR A 471 -27.70 17.79 -2.47
CA THR A 471 -28.20 17.84 -1.09
C THR A 471 -27.28 17.06 -0.15
N TYR A 472 -27.35 17.40 1.13
CA TYR A 472 -26.51 16.83 2.18
C TYR A 472 -27.24 16.92 3.53
N ASP A 473 -26.83 16.09 4.49
CA ASP A 473 -27.36 16.11 5.85
C ASP A 473 -26.20 15.94 6.85
N GLY A 474 -25.95 16.99 7.62
CA GLY A 474 -24.94 17.05 8.67
C GLY A 474 -25.48 16.80 10.08
N SER A 475 -26.76 16.45 10.24
CA SER A 475 -27.43 16.40 11.55
C SER A 475 -26.90 15.29 12.46
N LYS A 476 -26.63 14.09 11.91
CA LYS A 476 -26.14 12.93 12.64
C LYS A 476 -24.71 12.52 12.28
N GLY A 477 -24.34 12.67 11.01
CA GLY A 477 -23.03 12.35 10.46
C GLY A 477 -22.75 13.23 9.26
N PHE A 478 -21.58 13.11 8.64
CA PHE A 478 -21.17 13.98 7.53
C PHE A 478 -21.64 13.43 6.17
N TYR A 479 -22.95 13.34 5.94
CA TYR A 479 -23.51 12.70 4.76
C TYR A 479 -23.74 13.68 3.60
N ILE A 480 -23.21 13.34 2.43
CA ILE A 480 -23.41 14.12 1.19
C ILE A 480 -23.94 13.18 0.12
N ASN A 481 -25.04 13.54 -0.53
CA ASN A 481 -25.60 12.72 -1.60
C ASN A 481 -24.73 12.80 -2.87
N PRO A 482 -24.57 11.69 -3.61
CA PRO A 482 -23.96 11.70 -4.94
C PRO A 482 -24.52 12.83 -5.81
N THR A 483 -23.65 13.77 -6.17
CA THR A 483 -24.05 15.00 -6.86
C THR A 483 -23.40 15.07 -8.24
N VAL A 484 -24.20 15.36 -9.25
CA VAL A 484 -23.77 15.46 -10.65
C VAL A 484 -24.23 16.78 -11.24
N TYR A 485 -23.27 17.55 -11.76
CA TYR A 485 -23.50 18.74 -12.57
C TYR A 485 -23.08 18.48 -14.01
N ALA A 486 -23.80 19.06 -14.96
CA ALA A 486 -23.42 19.07 -16.37
C ALA A 486 -23.30 20.51 -16.87
N THR A 487 -22.47 20.71 -17.88
CA THR A 487 -22.33 22.00 -18.57
C THR A 487 -21.89 21.80 -20.01
N LYS A 488 -22.22 22.77 -20.86
CA LYS A 488 -21.67 22.91 -22.21
C LYS A 488 -20.46 23.85 -22.27
N ASN A 489 -20.00 24.37 -21.13
CA ASN A 489 -18.80 25.19 -21.03
C ASN A 489 -17.77 24.53 -20.10
N PRO A 490 -16.63 24.05 -20.62
CA PRO A 490 -15.60 23.41 -19.79
C PRO A 490 -14.83 24.40 -18.90
N ASP A 491 -14.98 25.72 -19.11
CA ASP A 491 -14.36 26.76 -18.27
C ASP A 491 -15.13 26.97 -16.96
N HIS A 492 -14.93 26.02 -16.04
CA HIS A 492 -15.52 26.07 -14.70
C HIS A 492 -14.55 25.49 -13.67
N TYR A 493 -14.40 26.14 -12.51
CA TYR A 493 -13.41 25.76 -11.49
C TYR A 493 -13.56 24.32 -10.97
N LEU A 494 -14.76 23.73 -11.08
CA LEU A 494 -15.02 22.33 -10.74
C LEU A 494 -14.24 21.34 -11.63
N PHE A 495 -13.75 21.75 -12.79
CA PHE A 495 -12.84 20.93 -13.60
C PHE A 495 -11.39 20.96 -13.09
N ASP A 496 -11.00 21.91 -12.24
CA ASP A 496 -9.61 22.03 -11.79
C ASP A 496 -9.42 21.78 -10.30
N LYS A 497 -10.44 22.05 -9.49
CA LYS A 497 -10.37 21.92 -8.03
C LYS A 497 -10.71 20.50 -7.58
N GLU A 498 -9.79 19.87 -6.85
CA GLU A 498 -10.06 18.63 -6.11
C GLU A 498 -10.92 18.93 -4.88
N LEU A 499 -12.08 18.29 -4.78
CA LEU A 499 -12.99 18.44 -3.63
C LEU A 499 -12.86 17.28 -2.62
N PHE A 500 -12.41 16.11 -3.09
CA PHE A 500 -12.30 14.88 -2.32
C PHE A 500 -13.63 14.49 -1.65
N GLY A 501 -14.70 14.48 -2.45
CA GLY A 501 -16.08 14.26 -2.04
C GLY A 501 -16.95 13.81 -3.24
N PRO A 502 -18.22 13.48 -3.03
CA PRO A 502 -19.06 12.81 -4.03
C PRO A 502 -19.68 13.80 -5.03
N VAL A 503 -18.84 14.56 -5.74
CA VAL A 503 -19.23 15.56 -6.74
C VAL A 503 -18.56 15.26 -8.08
N LEU A 504 -19.38 15.05 -9.11
CA LEU A 504 -18.97 14.82 -10.49
C LEU A 504 -19.43 15.98 -11.37
N VAL A 505 -18.51 16.56 -12.15
CA VAL A 505 -18.84 17.53 -13.19
C VAL A 505 -18.70 16.91 -14.58
N ALA A 506 -19.70 17.12 -15.43
CA ALA A 506 -19.75 16.62 -16.80
C ALA A 506 -19.62 17.77 -17.81
N TYR A 507 -18.72 17.63 -18.78
CA TYR A 507 -18.71 18.46 -19.97
C TYR A 507 -19.36 17.70 -21.13
N VAL A 508 -20.45 18.24 -21.67
CA VAL A 508 -21.10 17.73 -22.89
C VAL A 508 -20.47 18.42 -24.08
N TYR A 509 -19.71 17.67 -24.89
CA TYR A 509 -18.96 18.20 -26.03
C TYR A 509 -19.62 17.80 -27.36
N PRO A 510 -19.59 18.65 -28.40
CA PRO A 510 -20.06 18.27 -29.73
C PRO A 510 -19.22 17.12 -30.29
N ASP A 511 -19.84 16.06 -30.81
CA ASP A 511 -19.17 14.84 -31.29
C ASP A 511 -17.94 15.09 -32.19
N ALA A 512 -18.08 16.04 -33.14
CA ALA A 512 -17.01 16.43 -34.06
C ALA A 512 -15.78 17.07 -33.40
N LYS A 513 -15.90 17.48 -32.14
CA LYS A 513 -14.83 18.08 -31.32
C LYS A 513 -14.13 17.08 -30.41
N PHE A 514 -14.28 15.77 -30.63
CA PHE A 514 -13.60 14.74 -29.82
C PHE A 514 -12.10 15.02 -29.65
N GLU A 515 -11.40 15.37 -30.72
CA GLU A 515 -9.95 15.64 -30.65
C GLU A 515 -9.61 16.93 -29.90
N GLU A 516 -10.42 17.99 -30.04
CA GLU A 516 -10.28 19.24 -29.26
C GLU A 516 -10.52 18.97 -27.76
N THR A 517 -11.47 18.09 -27.44
CA THR A 517 -11.74 17.66 -26.06
C THR A 517 -10.54 16.97 -25.42
N LEU A 518 -9.71 16.24 -26.18
CA LEU A 518 -8.45 15.67 -25.68
C LEU A 518 -7.50 16.79 -25.22
N ASP A 519 -7.37 17.85 -26.02
CA ASP A 519 -6.51 18.99 -25.68
C ASP A 519 -7.04 19.76 -24.45
N ILE A 520 -8.37 19.84 -24.28
CA ILE A 520 -9.01 20.39 -23.08
C ILE A 520 -8.67 19.56 -21.86
N ILE A 521 -8.81 18.23 -21.94
CA ILE A 521 -8.53 17.31 -20.83
C ILE A 521 -7.07 17.43 -20.37
N ASP A 522 -6.13 17.51 -21.30
CA ASP A 522 -4.70 17.61 -21.01
C ASP A 522 -4.32 18.95 -20.33
N LYS A 523 -4.96 20.05 -20.73
CA LYS A 523 -4.71 21.39 -20.16
C LYS A 523 -5.41 21.61 -18.81
N GLN A 524 -6.58 21.01 -18.61
CA GLN A 524 -7.37 21.13 -17.39
C GLN A 524 -7.01 20.06 -16.34
N GLY A 525 -7.67 20.12 -15.18
CA GLY A 525 -7.49 19.18 -14.09
C GLY A 525 -6.58 19.70 -13.00
N GLY A 526 -6.40 21.02 -12.88
CA GLY A 526 -5.62 21.64 -11.80
C GLY A 526 -4.13 21.29 -11.81
N GLY A 527 -3.60 20.86 -12.97
CA GLY A 527 -2.23 20.36 -13.10
C GLY A 527 -2.01 18.96 -12.52
N PHE A 528 -3.08 18.24 -12.17
CA PHE A 528 -3.02 16.85 -11.70
C PHE A 528 -3.02 15.87 -12.88
N ALA A 529 -2.33 14.73 -12.72
CA ALA A 529 -2.28 13.65 -13.71
C ALA A 529 -2.15 12.28 -13.03
N LEU A 530 -3.20 11.89 -12.29
CA LEU A 530 -3.24 10.63 -11.55
C LEU A 530 -3.91 9.52 -12.36
N THR A 531 -5.24 9.55 -12.51
CA THR A 531 -5.97 8.55 -13.30
C THR A 531 -6.86 9.14 -14.40
N GLY A 532 -7.01 8.40 -15.49
CA GLY A 532 -7.81 8.79 -16.65
C GLY A 532 -8.31 7.57 -17.43
N ASN A 533 -9.40 7.72 -18.17
CA ASN A 533 -9.94 6.62 -18.98
C ASN A 533 -10.57 7.12 -20.28
N ILE A 534 -10.52 6.28 -21.31
CA ILE A 534 -11.39 6.37 -22.49
C ILE A 534 -12.36 5.18 -22.56
N PHE A 535 -13.65 5.47 -22.75
CA PHE A 535 -14.65 4.52 -23.24
C PHE A 535 -14.80 4.69 -24.76
N SER A 536 -14.53 3.64 -25.52
CA SER A 536 -14.64 3.63 -26.97
C SER A 536 -14.61 2.20 -27.49
N ASN A 537 -15.34 1.93 -28.59
CA ASN A 537 -15.18 0.71 -29.39
C ASN A 537 -14.35 0.97 -30.66
N ASP A 538 -13.94 2.22 -30.91
CA ASP A 538 -13.08 2.59 -32.02
C ASP A 538 -11.61 2.59 -31.57
N GLN A 539 -10.82 1.69 -32.17
CA GLN A 539 -9.39 1.52 -31.89
C GLN A 539 -8.56 2.74 -32.30
N LYS A 540 -8.95 3.48 -33.34
CA LYS A 540 -8.25 4.71 -33.75
C LYS A 540 -8.45 5.81 -32.71
N ALA A 541 -9.67 5.96 -32.19
CA ALA A 541 -9.97 6.90 -31.13
C ALA A 541 -9.25 6.54 -29.81
N ILE A 542 -9.18 5.25 -29.47
CA ILE A 542 -8.40 4.77 -28.32
C ILE A 542 -6.93 5.15 -28.49
N ARG A 543 -6.32 4.80 -29.62
CA ARG A 543 -4.91 5.09 -29.89
C ARG A 543 -4.60 6.59 -29.85
N LEU A 544 -5.46 7.40 -30.45
CA LEU A 544 -5.33 8.85 -30.43
C LEU A 544 -5.37 9.39 -29.00
N ALA A 545 -6.28 8.89 -28.16
CA ALA A 545 -6.37 9.29 -26.75
C ALA A 545 -5.15 8.82 -25.93
N GLU A 546 -4.65 7.60 -26.14
CA GLU A 546 -3.41 7.12 -25.51
C GLU A 546 -2.22 8.04 -25.80
N ASP A 547 -2.11 8.52 -27.04
CA ASP A 547 -1.00 9.38 -27.46
C ASP A 547 -1.19 10.83 -27.00
N LYS A 548 -2.37 11.43 -27.17
CA LYS A 548 -2.63 12.82 -26.75
C LYS A 548 -2.70 13.00 -25.24
N LEU A 549 -3.22 12.02 -24.50
CA LEU A 549 -3.40 12.09 -23.04
C LEU A 549 -2.25 11.42 -22.27
N ARG A 550 -1.13 11.12 -22.94
CA ARG A 550 0.04 10.43 -22.37
C ARG A 550 0.56 11.06 -21.07
N TYR A 551 0.42 12.38 -20.92
CA TYR A 551 0.87 13.12 -19.73
C TYR A 551 -0.27 13.54 -18.80
N ALA A 552 -1.53 13.25 -19.16
CA ALA A 552 -2.71 13.65 -18.41
C ALA A 552 -3.12 12.63 -17.32
N ALA A 553 -2.54 11.42 -17.33
CA ALA A 553 -2.74 10.41 -16.29
C ALA A 553 -1.52 9.49 -16.15
N GLY A 554 -1.12 9.18 -14.91
CA GLY A 554 -0.12 8.15 -14.65
C GLY A 554 -0.68 6.73 -14.76
N ASN A 555 -1.98 6.54 -14.48
CA ASN A 555 -2.71 5.30 -14.72
C ASN A 555 -3.86 5.58 -15.71
N PHE A 556 -3.68 5.14 -16.95
CA PHE A 556 -4.65 5.29 -18.02
C PHE A 556 -5.40 3.97 -18.24
N TYR A 557 -6.73 4.03 -18.32
CA TYR A 557 -7.61 2.87 -18.41
C TYR A 557 -8.44 2.93 -19.70
N ILE A 558 -8.93 1.78 -20.14
CA ILE A 558 -9.76 1.66 -21.34
C ILE A 558 -10.99 0.83 -21.00
N ASN A 559 -12.16 1.38 -21.28
CA ASN A 559 -13.47 0.72 -21.13
C ASN A 559 -13.79 0.20 -19.71
N CYS A 560 -13.18 0.78 -18.68
CA CYS A 560 -13.45 0.41 -17.28
C CYS A 560 -13.38 1.64 -16.35
N LYS A 561 -13.55 1.41 -15.04
CA LYS A 561 -13.40 2.48 -14.05
C LYS A 561 -11.93 2.74 -13.75
N ILE A 562 -11.63 3.96 -13.32
CA ILE A 562 -10.27 4.44 -12.99
C ILE A 562 -9.86 4.29 -11.51
N THR A 563 -10.57 3.44 -10.76
CA THR A 563 -10.34 3.22 -9.31
C THR A 563 -10.03 1.76 -9.02
N ALA A 564 -9.47 1.49 -7.83
CA ALA A 564 -9.09 0.15 -7.36
C ALA A 564 -8.01 -0.51 -8.24
N ALA A 565 -6.88 0.16 -8.38
CA ALA A 565 -5.67 -0.45 -8.91
C ALA A 565 -5.25 -1.61 -8.01
N VAL A 566 -4.94 -2.76 -8.61
CA VAL A 566 -4.59 -3.99 -7.88
C VAL A 566 -3.08 -4.21 -7.96
N ILE A 567 -2.45 -4.47 -6.83
CA ILE A 567 -1.00 -4.64 -6.74
C ILE A 567 -0.54 -5.80 -7.63
N GLY A 568 0.55 -5.60 -8.37
CA GLY A 568 1.06 -6.57 -9.34
C GLY A 568 0.31 -6.58 -10.68
N GLN A 569 -0.85 -5.94 -10.79
CA GLN A 569 -1.60 -5.79 -12.04
C GLN A 569 -1.53 -4.36 -12.58
N GLN A 570 -1.72 -3.36 -11.71
CA GLN A 570 -1.62 -1.94 -12.05
C GLN A 570 -0.85 -1.21 -10.95
N SER A 571 0.48 -1.15 -11.04
CA SER A 571 1.26 -0.27 -10.16
C SER A 571 0.71 1.16 -10.24
N PHE A 572 0.51 1.81 -9.10
CA PHE A 572 -0.31 3.00 -8.98
C PHE A 572 0.53 4.24 -8.69
N GLY A 573 0.31 5.32 -9.44
CA GLY A 573 0.95 6.62 -9.20
C GLY A 573 0.78 7.58 -10.36
N GLY A 574 0.90 8.87 -10.07
CA GLY A 574 0.67 9.97 -11.02
C GLY A 574 1.93 10.79 -11.31
N ALA A 575 1.82 11.62 -12.35
CA ALA A 575 2.82 12.63 -12.72
C ALA A 575 2.29 14.04 -12.42
N ARG A 576 3.01 15.07 -12.88
CA ARG A 576 2.68 16.49 -12.65
C ARG A 576 2.47 16.77 -11.15
N ALA A 577 1.40 17.48 -10.78
CA ALA A 577 1.09 17.75 -9.39
C ALA A 577 0.46 16.55 -8.64
N SER A 578 0.39 15.36 -9.24
CA SER A 578 -0.14 14.13 -8.60
C SER A 578 0.92 13.22 -7.98
N GLY A 579 2.20 13.55 -8.13
CA GLY A 579 3.27 12.80 -7.46
C GLY A 579 4.58 12.75 -8.23
N THR A 580 5.52 11.98 -7.67
CA THR A 580 6.87 11.75 -8.21
C THR A 580 6.94 10.60 -9.21
N CYS A 581 5.80 9.92 -9.48
CA CYS A 581 5.68 8.81 -10.42
C CYS A 581 6.57 7.58 -10.10
N ASP A 582 6.99 7.39 -8.85
CA ASP A 582 7.74 6.19 -8.41
C ASP A 582 6.90 4.90 -8.39
N LYS A 583 5.57 5.06 -8.40
CA LYS A 583 4.50 4.05 -8.41
C LYS A 583 4.53 3.00 -7.28
N ALA A 584 3.54 3.07 -6.39
CA ALA A 584 3.27 2.04 -5.40
C ALA A 584 2.93 0.69 -6.07
N GLY A 585 3.31 -0.40 -5.41
CA GLY A 585 3.16 -1.75 -5.98
C GLY A 585 4.12 -2.02 -7.13
N SER A 586 5.35 -1.50 -7.06
CA SER A 586 6.42 -1.76 -8.04
C SER A 586 7.81 -1.78 -7.40
N ALA A 587 8.78 -2.39 -8.09
CA ALA A 587 10.19 -2.29 -7.71
C ALA A 587 10.74 -0.85 -7.82
N GLY A 588 10.13 0.02 -8.64
CA GLY A 588 10.55 1.41 -8.81
C GLY A 588 10.49 2.21 -7.50
N LEU A 589 9.37 2.13 -6.78
CA LEU A 589 9.22 2.75 -5.46
C LEU A 589 10.23 2.18 -4.46
N LEU A 590 10.40 0.86 -4.41
CA LEU A 590 11.32 0.22 -3.47
C LEU A 590 12.77 0.67 -3.68
N GLN A 591 13.20 0.83 -4.94
CA GLN A 591 14.56 1.32 -5.26
C GLN A 591 14.86 2.70 -4.64
N ARG A 592 13.84 3.53 -4.40
CA ARG A 592 13.98 4.83 -3.71
C ARG A 592 14.55 4.68 -2.31
N PHE A 593 14.43 3.51 -1.67
CA PHE A 593 14.95 3.27 -0.32
C PHE A 593 16.23 2.41 -0.29
N THR A 594 16.96 2.36 -1.41
CA THR A 594 18.26 1.67 -1.53
C THR A 594 19.37 2.61 -2.01
N ALA A 595 20.59 2.44 -1.52
CA ALA A 595 21.81 3.13 -1.90
C ALA A 595 22.85 2.12 -2.45
N PRO A 596 22.69 1.68 -3.72
CA PRO A 596 23.55 0.65 -4.28
C PRO A 596 25.02 1.07 -4.24
N ARG A 597 25.91 0.14 -3.89
CA ARG A 597 27.35 0.28 -4.08
C ARG A 597 27.86 -0.85 -4.98
N THR A 598 28.75 -0.51 -5.90
CA THR A 598 29.45 -1.49 -6.72
C THR A 598 30.76 -1.84 -6.04
N LEU A 599 31.05 -3.14 -5.94
CA LEU A 599 32.30 -3.67 -5.44
C LEU A 599 33.01 -4.34 -6.62
N LYS A 600 34.29 -4.01 -6.81
CA LYS A 600 35.16 -4.60 -7.83
C LYS A 600 36.39 -5.17 -7.13
N GLU A 601 36.69 -6.42 -7.40
CA GLU A 601 37.94 -7.08 -7.02
C GLU A 601 38.77 -7.34 -8.29
N GLU A 602 40.04 -6.95 -8.27
CA GLU A 602 41.02 -7.33 -9.29
C GLU A 602 41.85 -8.49 -8.74
N PHE A 603 41.97 -9.57 -9.50
CA PHE A 603 42.72 -10.75 -9.03
C PHE A 603 44.22 -10.62 -9.22
N ASN A 604 44.64 -9.78 -10.18
CA ASN A 604 46.04 -9.54 -10.48
C ASN A 604 46.51 -8.20 -9.90
N ARG A 605 47.79 -8.12 -9.55
CA ARG A 605 48.44 -6.88 -9.11
C ARG A 605 48.82 -6.01 -10.31
N LEU A 606 48.85 -4.69 -10.10
CA LEU A 606 49.47 -3.75 -11.02
C LEU A 606 50.98 -3.76 -10.80
N ASP A 607 51.73 -4.37 -11.72
CA ASP A 607 53.19 -4.49 -11.62
C ASP A 607 53.96 -3.28 -12.15
N GLU A 608 53.41 -2.59 -13.17
CA GLU A 608 54.02 -1.40 -13.76
C GLU A 608 53.00 -0.27 -13.87
N VAL A 609 53.45 0.97 -13.68
CA VAL A 609 52.60 2.17 -13.81
C VAL A 609 52.53 2.64 -15.27
N LEU A 610 53.53 2.33 -16.08
CA LEU A 610 53.61 2.73 -17.49
C LEU A 610 52.74 1.84 -18.37
N TYR A 611 52.09 2.45 -19.36
CA TYR A 611 51.44 1.71 -20.43
C TYR A 611 52.47 1.36 -21.53
N PRO A 612 52.18 0.35 -22.37
CA PRO A 612 53.03 0.03 -23.52
C PRO A 612 53.27 1.21 -24.48
N SER A 613 52.39 2.21 -24.51
CA SER A 613 52.58 3.43 -25.31
C SER A 613 53.51 4.46 -24.67
N ASN A 614 53.93 4.26 -23.42
CA ASN A 614 54.87 5.12 -22.70
C ASN A 614 56.33 4.63 -22.79
N ILE A 615 56.54 3.43 -23.33
CA ILE A 615 57.85 2.81 -23.60
C ILE A 615 58.19 3.06 -25.06
#